data_AF-A0A3C2BB44-F1
#
_entry.id   AF-A0A3C2BB44-F1
#
_cell.length_a   1.000
_cell.length_b   1.000
_cell.length_c   1.000
_cell.angle_alpha   90.00
_cell.angle_beta   90.00
_cell.angle_gamma   90.00
#
_symmetry.space_group_name_H-M   'P 1'
#
loop_
_entity.id
_entity.type
_entity.pdbx_description
1 polymer ?
#
loop_
_entity_poly.entity_id
_entity_poly.type
_entity_poly.pdbx_seq_one_letter_code
_entity_poly.pdbx_strand_id
1 'polypeptide(L)'
;MNDEFEKSLDFDDDPLNAMGVSRKSLVIFFLIDTSGSMKGTKMGELNTAMEELMPEIRRIGEADTDVKVAVLTFATHLAWMYPEPISIEEFEWSRLSPAGITNMGAAFEELAIRLSRNSFL
;
A
#
# COMPACT_ATOMS: atom_id res chain seq x y z
N MET A 1 -62.03 25.55 1.35
CA MET A 1 -60.82 26.37 1.60
C MET A 1 -60.33 25.96 2.97
N ASN A 2 -59.05 25.56 3.05
CA ASN A 2 -58.39 24.80 4.13
C ASN A 2 -58.32 23.30 3.80
N ASP A 3 -57.69 23.06 2.66
CA ASP A 3 -57.06 21.80 2.29
C ASP A 3 -55.54 22.08 2.33
N GLU A 4 -54.74 21.10 2.73
CA GLU A 4 -53.31 20.98 2.40
C GLU A 4 -52.25 21.93 3.03
N PHE A 5 -52.21 22.12 4.35
CA PHE A 5 -51.06 22.81 5.00
C PHE A 5 -50.28 22.01 6.06
N GLU A 6 -50.49 20.70 6.17
CA GLU A 6 -49.66 19.81 7.02
C GLU A 6 -49.33 18.48 6.33
N LYS A 7 -48.77 18.53 5.11
CA LYS A 7 -48.04 17.39 4.57
C LYS A 7 -46.57 17.54 4.92
N SER A 8 -46.16 16.74 5.90
CA SER A 8 -44.82 16.16 6.08
C SER A 8 -43.75 16.70 5.14
N LEU A 9 -42.95 17.63 5.64
CA LEU A 9 -41.58 17.80 5.17
C LEU A 9 -40.81 16.59 5.69
N ASP A 10 -40.75 15.53 4.88
CA ASP A 10 -39.83 14.42 5.09
C ASP A 10 -38.40 14.97 4.91
N PHE A 11 -37.78 15.36 6.02
CA PHE A 11 -36.41 15.86 6.10
C PHE A 11 -35.37 14.71 6.12
N ASP A 12 -35.60 13.64 5.37
CA ASP A 12 -34.71 12.46 5.35
C ASP A 12 -33.91 12.29 4.05
N ASP A 13 -33.90 13.30 3.18
CA ASP A 13 -33.01 13.33 2.01
C ASP A 13 -32.00 14.46 2.19
N ASP A 14 -31.12 14.32 3.19
CA ASP A 14 -29.88 15.11 3.23
C ASP A 14 -28.94 14.55 2.13
N PRO A 15 -28.75 15.26 1.00
CA PRO A 15 -27.90 14.79 -0.10
C PRO A 15 -26.42 14.69 0.31
N LEU A 16 -26.04 15.20 1.49
CA LEU A 16 -24.71 15.03 2.05
C LEU A 16 -24.51 13.64 2.71
N ASN A 17 -25.59 12.92 3.03
CA ASN A 17 -25.53 11.58 3.61
C ASN A 17 -25.39 10.46 2.54
N ALA A 18 -25.76 10.74 1.29
CA ALA A 18 -25.61 9.82 0.16
C ALA A 18 -24.19 9.77 -0.43
N MET A 19 -23.33 10.71 -0.04
CA MET A 19 -21.91 10.71 -0.36
C MET A 19 -21.18 9.88 0.71
N GLY A 20 -21.34 8.56 0.66
CA GLY A 20 -20.63 7.64 1.54
C GLY A 20 -19.16 8.05 1.64
N VAL A 21 -18.66 8.19 2.88
CA VAL A 21 -17.30 8.67 3.16
C VAL A 21 -16.33 7.95 2.22
N SER A 22 -15.71 8.71 1.31
CA SER A 22 -14.74 8.20 0.36
C SER A 22 -13.57 7.61 1.15
N ARG A 23 -13.53 6.28 1.31
CA ARG A 23 -12.42 5.57 1.94
C ARG A 23 -11.13 5.98 1.22
N LYS A 24 -10.18 6.54 1.95
CA LYS A 24 -8.89 6.96 1.37
C LYS A 24 -8.13 5.70 0.98
N SER A 25 -7.66 5.59 -0.26
CA SER A 25 -6.79 4.50 -0.69
C SER A 25 -5.33 4.97 -0.64
N LEU A 26 -4.47 4.17 -0.01
CA LEU A 26 -3.05 4.41 0.15
C LEU A 26 -2.27 3.19 -0.32
N VAL A 27 -1.36 3.37 -1.27
CA VAL A 27 -0.42 2.32 -1.69
C VAL A 27 0.98 2.70 -1.23
N ILE A 28 1.60 1.85 -0.40
CA ILE A 28 2.97 2.03 0.08
C ILE A 28 3.91 1.16 -0.76
N PHE A 29 4.86 1.80 -1.43
CA PHE A 29 5.90 1.12 -2.20
C PHE A 29 7.18 0.99 -1.38
N PHE A 30 7.62 -0.24 -1.13
CA PHE A 30 8.94 -0.55 -0.58
C PHE A 30 9.88 -0.92 -1.71
N LEU A 31 10.97 -0.16 -1.86
CA LEU A 31 12.09 -0.52 -2.70
C LEU A 31 13.24 -0.96 -1.80
N ILE A 32 13.53 -2.25 -1.81
CA ILE A 32 14.44 -2.88 -0.86
C ILE A 32 15.69 -3.38 -1.59
N ASP A 33 16.83 -2.78 -1.28
CA ASP A 33 18.13 -3.28 -1.71
C ASP A 33 18.39 -4.64 -1.05
N THR A 34 18.58 -5.68 -1.87
CA THR A 34 18.96 -7.02 -1.44
C THR A 34 20.33 -7.41 -1.99
N SER A 35 21.16 -6.43 -2.37
CA SER A 35 22.51 -6.64 -2.86
C SER A 35 23.44 -7.28 -1.82
N GLY A 36 24.58 -7.80 -2.27
CA GLY A 36 25.62 -8.33 -1.39
C GLY A 36 26.12 -7.34 -0.33
N SER A 37 25.96 -6.02 -0.53
CA SER A 37 26.34 -4.99 0.44
C SER A 37 25.48 -4.99 1.72
N MET A 38 24.31 -5.64 1.65
CA MET A 38 23.37 -5.80 2.75
C MET A 38 23.66 -7.03 3.62
N LYS A 39 24.70 -7.82 3.31
CA LYS A 39 25.08 -9.00 4.09
C LYS A 39 25.33 -8.72 5.57
N GLY A 40 25.04 -9.72 6.40
CA GLY A 40 25.27 -9.69 7.85
C GLY A 40 24.23 -8.84 8.57
N THR A 41 24.71 -7.99 9.48
CA THR A 41 23.88 -7.21 10.41
C THR A 41 22.82 -6.36 9.69
N LYS A 42 23.17 -5.73 8.56
CA LYS A 42 22.25 -4.85 7.80
C LYS A 42 20.97 -5.57 7.35
N MET A 43 21.09 -6.78 6.78
CA MET A 43 19.93 -7.58 6.38
C MET A 43 19.15 -8.07 7.61
N GLY A 44 19.84 -8.38 8.70
CA GLY A 44 19.20 -8.73 9.97
C GLY A 44 18.32 -7.58 10.48
N GLU A 45 18.89 -6.39 10.58
CA GLU A 45 18.22 -5.16 10.99
C GLU A 45 17.06 -4.81 10.08
N LEU A 46 17.24 -4.89 8.75
CA LEU A 46 16.16 -4.63 7.80
C LEU A 46 14.98 -5.57 8.00
N ASN A 47 15.25 -6.87 8.14
CA ASN A 47 14.19 -7.85 8.35
C ASN A 47 13.44 -7.61 9.66
N THR A 48 14.16 -7.32 10.75
CA THR A 48 13.54 -7.00 12.05
C THR A 48 12.71 -5.71 11.96
N ALA A 49 13.22 -4.66 11.31
CA ALA A 49 12.48 -3.42 11.13
C ALA A 49 11.19 -3.63 10.32
N MET A 50 11.23 -4.47 9.28
CA MET A 50 10.03 -4.81 8.51
C MET A 50 9.03 -5.63 9.33
N GLU A 51 9.49 -6.60 10.12
CA GLU A 51 8.65 -7.38 11.05
C GLU A 51 7.94 -6.49 12.08
N GLU A 52 8.63 -5.46 12.60
CA GLU A 52 8.06 -4.48 13.53
C GLU A 52 7.13 -3.47 12.84
N LEU A 53 7.42 -3.09 11.60
CA LEU A 53 6.66 -2.09 10.85
C LEU A 53 5.32 -2.63 10.32
N MET A 54 5.24 -3.89 9.88
CA MET A 54 4.01 -4.41 9.27
C MET A 54 2.78 -4.30 10.19
N PRO A 55 2.85 -4.67 11.49
CA PRO A 55 1.75 -4.45 12.43
C PRO A 55 1.33 -2.97 12.55
N GLU A 56 2.27 -2.03 12.51
CA GLU A 56 1.97 -0.60 12.57
C GLU A 56 1.17 -0.13 11.36
N ILE A 57 1.53 -0.63 10.16
CA ILE A 57 0.82 -0.29 8.93
C ILE A 57 -0.59 -0.89 8.93
N ARG A 58 -0.79 -2.10 9.48
CA ARG A 58 -2.13 -2.68 9.65
C ARG A 58 -3.03 -1.81 10.53
N ARG A 59 -2.50 -1.28 11.63
CA ARG A 59 -3.24 -0.34 12.50
C ARG A 59 -3.71 0.93 11.76
N ILE A 60 -3.01 1.35 10.72
CA ILE A 60 -3.45 2.48 9.86
C ILE A 60 -4.62 2.05 8.96
N GLY A 61 -4.61 0.81 8.45
CA GLY A 61 -5.68 0.24 7.63
C GLY A 61 -7.03 0.12 8.35
N GLU A 62 -7.00 -0.06 9.67
CA GLU A 62 -8.21 -0.08 10.52
C GLU A 62 -8.88 1.31 10.59
N ALA A 63 -8.13 2.40 10.42
CA ALA A 63 -8.57 3.78 10.57
C ALA A 63 -9.14 4.37 9.26
N ASP A 64 -10.11 3.67 8.66
CA ASP A 64 -10.88 4.08 7.48
C ASP A 64 -10.04 4.40 6.22
N THR A 65 -8.87 3.77 6.13
CA THR A 65 -7.95 3.86 4.98
C THR A 65 -7.78 2.47 4.38
N ASP A 66 -7.98 2.32 3.07
CA ASP A 66 -7.58 1.11 2.35
C ASP A 66 -6.08 1.16 2.09
N VAL A 67 -5.29 0.38 2.83
CA VAL A 67 -3.83 0.37 2.73
C VAL A 67 -3.37 -0.87 1.98
N LYS A 68 -2.65 -0.66 0.88
CA LYS A 68 -2.00 -1.71 0.09
C LYS A 68 -0.49 -1.54 0.12
N VAL A 69 0.22 -2.65 -0.01
CA VAL A 69 1.69 -2.69 -0.02
C VAL A 69 2.20 -3.32 -1.31
N ALA A 70 3.19 -2.68 -1.91
CA ALA A 70 3.96 -3.21 -3.03
C ALA A 70 5.43 -3.29 -2.62
N VAL A 71 6.05 -4.45 -2.71
CA VAL A 71 7.47 -4.63 -2.35
C VAL A 71 8.27 -5.05 -3.57
N LEU A 72 9.16 -4.17 -4.01
CA LEU A 72 10.18 -4.45 -5.01
C LEU A 72 11.50 -4.72 -4.30
N THR A 73 12.02 -5.93 -4.44
CA THR A 73 13.38 -6.26 -4.04
C THR A 73 14.31 -6.12 -5.24
N PHE A 74 15.50 -5.55 -5.04
CA PHE A 74 16.45 -5.37 -6.12
C PHE A 74 17.88 -5.69 -5.71
N ALA A 75 18.55 -6.44 -6.58
CA ALA A 75 19.97 -6.73 -6.55
C ALA A 75 20.49 -6.74 -8.00
N THR A 76 21.14 -7.83 -8.45
CA THR A 76 21.44 -8.03 -9.88
C THR A 76 20.14 -8.11 -10.69
N HIS A 77 19.12 -8.73 -10.11
CA HIS A 77 17.78 -8.87 -10.66
C HIS A 77 16.77 -8.20 -9.74
N LEU A 78 15.59 -7.94 -10.29
CA LEU A 78 14.48 -7.32 -9.60
C LEU A 78 13.38 -8.35 -9.42
N ALA A 79 12.69 -8.29 -8.29
CA ALA A 79 11.53 -9.14 -8.03
C ALA A 79 10.51 -8.42 -7.16
N TRP A 80 9.28 -8.35 -7.65
CA TRP A 80 8.13 -8.02 -6.82
C TRP A 80 7.77 -9.22 -5.95
N MET A 81 7.51 -9.00 -4.66
CA MET A 81 7.04 -10.09 -3.78
C MET A 81 5.65 -10.58 -4.18
N TYR A 82 4.81 -9.68 -4.71
CA TYR A 82 3.47 -9.97 -5.21
C TYR A 82 3.26 -9.33 -6.58
N PRO A 83 2.47 -9.95 -7.47
CA PRO A 83 2.26 -9.46 -8.84
C PRO A 83 1.44 -8.17 -8.91
N GLU A 84 0.76 -7.78 -7.84
CA GLU A 84 -0.02 -6.54 -7.63
C GLU A 84 0.12 -6.11 -6.15
N PRO A 85 0.02 -4.81 -5.79
CA PRO A 85 -0.08 -4.34 -4.42
C PRO A 85 -1.23 -5.04 -3.73
N ILE A 86 -0.88 -5.70 -2.65
CA ILE A 86 -1.77 -6.53 -1.86
C ILE A 86 -2.27 -5.75 -0.65
N SER A 87 -3.47 -6.05 -0.18
CA SER A 87 -3.97 -5.48 1.08
C SER A 87 -2.98 -5.76 2.21
N ILE A 88 -2.74 -4.79 3.10
CA ILE A 88 -1.86 -4.99 4.26
C ILE A 88 -2.37 -6.11 5.19
N GLU A 89 -3.68 -6.37 5.18
CA GLU A 89 -4.30 -7.47 5.94
C GLU A 89 -3.93 -8.85 5.41
N GLU A 90 -3.66 -8.96 4.10
CA GLU A 90 -3.27 -10.21 3.43
C GLU A 90 -1.76 -10.31 3.20
N PHE A 91 -1.03 -9.22 3.44
CA PHE A 91 0.41 -9.17 3.26
C PHE A 91 1.13 -10.01 4.33
N GLU A 92 2.00 -10.92 3.88
CA GLU A 92 2.88 -11.69 4.75
C GLU A 92 4.34 -11.32 4.47
N TRP A 93 5.04 -10.86 5.51
CA TRP A 93 6.47 -10.58 5.40
C TRP A 93 7.26 -11.89 5.38
N SER A 94 8.12 -12.04 4.37
CA SER A 94 9.11 -13.11 4.29
C SER A 94 10.51 -12.52 4.35
N ARG A 95 11.33 -13.03 5.28
CA ARG A 95 12.68 -12.49 5.50
C ARG A 95 13.50 -12.60 4.22
N LEU A 96 14.16 -11.51 3.87
CA LEU A 96 14.97 -11.40 2.68
C LEU A 96 16.40 -11.89 2.92
N SER A 97 17.04 -12.33 1.83
CA SER A 97 18.44 -12.73 1.82
C SER A 97 19.22 -11.90 0.80
N PRO A 98 20.50 -11.58 1.08
CA PRO A 98 21.29 -10.71 0.23
C PRO A 98 22.04 -11.52 -0.85
N ALA A 99 21.99 -11.06 -2.09
CA ALA A 99 22.65 -11.69 -3.24
C ALA A 99 23.07 -10.64 -4.28
N GLY A 100 24.00 -10.98 -5.17
CA GLY A 100 24.29 -10.15 -6.34
C GLY A 100 24.86 -8.74 -6.06
N ILE A 101 24.71 -7.86 -7.06
CA ILE A 101 25.16 -6.45 -7.05
C ILE A 101 23.96 -5.50 -6.88
N THR A 102 24.17 -4.18 -6.87
CA THR A 102 23.10 -3.19 -6.73
C THR A 102 22.68 -2.63 -8.10
N ASN A 103 21.54 -3.04 -8.64
CA ASN A 103 20.98 -2.47 -9.87
C ASN A 103 19.89 -1.43 -9.58
N MET A 104 20.30 -0.29 -9.01
CA MET A 104 19.39 0.78 -8.59
C MET A 104 18.68 1.48 -9.76
N GLY A 105 19.37 1.61 -10.91
CA GLY A 105 18.78 2.23 -12.11
C GLY A 105 17.57 1.44 -12.61
N ALA A 106 17.73 0.12 -12.79
CA ALA A 106 16.63 -0.75 -13.17
C ALA A 106 15.50 -0.73 -12.13
N ALA A 107 15.81 -0.66 -10.83
CA ALA A 107 14.79 -0.60 -9.78
C ALA A 107 13.89 0.65 -9.91
N PHE A 108 14.48 1.80 -10.25
CA PHE A 108 13.70 3.02 -10.49
C PHE A 108 12.96 3.00 -11.82
N GLU A 109 13.51 2.40 -12.87
CA GLU A 109 12.79 2.20 -14.13
C GLU A 109 11.55 1.31 -13.92
N GLU A 110 11.70 0.19 -13.22
CA GLU A 110 10.61 -0.73 -12.88
C GLU A 110 9.54 -0.04 -12.00
N LEU A 111 9.97 0.73 -10.99
CA LEU A 111 9.05 1.53 -10.20
C LEU A 111 8.33 2.58 -11.06
N ALA A 112 9.03 3.26 -11.96
CA ALA A 112 8.43 4.28 -12.82
C ALA A 112 7.39 3.69 -13.77
N ILE A 113 7.65 2.49 -14.32
CA ILE A 113 6.64 1.71 -15.05
C ILE A 113 5.44 1.52 -14.13
N ARG A 114 5.65 0.98 -12.92
CA ARG A 114 4.56 0.66 -11.98
C ARG A 114 3.74 1.86 -11.53
N LEU A 115 4.34 3.04 -11.39
CA LEU A 115 3.63 4.27 -11.03
C LEU A 115 2.93 4.93 -12.23
N SER A 116 3.21 4.48 -13.45
CA SER A 116 2.59 5.04 -14.64
C SER A 116 1.09 4.70 -14.67
N ARG A 117 0.27 5.68 -15.11
CA ARG A 117 -1.19 5.55 -15.26
C ARG A 117 -1.64 4.47 -16.25
N ASN A 118 -0.70 3.83 -16.96
CA ASN A 118 -0.99 2.78 -17.93
C ASN A 118 -0.88 1.37 -17.34
N SER A 119 -0.41 1.21 -16.11
CA SER A 119 -0.13 -0.12 -15.55
C SER A 119 -0.61 -0.36 -14.13
N PHE A 120 -1.02 0.66 -13.35
CA PHE A 120 -1.38 0.41 -11.95
C PHE A 120 -2.40 1.36 -11.29
N LEU A 121 -2.67 2.53 -11.86
CA LEU A 121 -3.67 3.48 -11.35
C LEU A 121 -4.78 3.71 -12.37
#